data_AF-A0A1E4U1P6-F1
#
_entry.id   AF-A0A1E4U1P6-F1
#
_cell.length_a   1.000
_cell.length_b   1.000
_cell.length_c   1.000
_cell.angle_alpha   90.00
_cell.angle_beta   90.00
_cell.angle_gamma   90.00
#
_symmetry.space_group_name_H-M   'P 1'
#
loop_
_entity.id
_entity.type
_entity.pdbx_description
1 polymer ?
#
loop_
_entity_poly.entity_id
_entity_poly.type
_entity_poly.pdbx_seq_one_letter_code
_entity_poly.pdbx_strand_id
1 'polypeptide(L)'
;MMDFSLKYILFITIPILVLLLYFINFTDFFGRHHNEVNLKRYKKVVNISVISLIAISINCALLLNAENLYKLAVVNYGCTRPNSPISSHVVAGNYTDYGFKGYKPFAFGDSSLSSISSNNGDELTCEQLQIENGIKVTPKSEFNQDLKEIRDLIKKMALNGEYPEGKKCFQDGDNESEQDILNRKWWVFGGSSVWLSRYQIHFMVSRVIYSNDGVKSNPVISLLYLQAFDNHWNELKNFSMILKRNSAVMKFPQILKVPMADMEKTMGPEDPRILSRTYRTPDGGTEEEPIVVFNMLNQEIDGKRGMHIFKPFDAISDEERRNSSLLLLKIKNSTPKPVEKNWVPFFDSKDQQSHLSFVYNLDPLEILKCSLADGNCIRVNKLDSGSQKAAVKTEIEEKSKIGAMRGGTNLIEIDKENLPTNVNIELVQKQYWIGLFFSSF
;
A
#
# COMPACT_ATOMS: atom_id res chain seq x y z
N MET A 1 26.01 13.64 -0.79
CA MET A 1 26.19 12.58 0.23
C MET A 1 27.23 11.63 -0.33
N MET A 2 28.45 11.60 0.23
CA MET A 2 29.48 10.65 -0.21
C MET A 2 28.99 9.23 0.06
N ASP A 3 29.03 8.42 -1.00
CA ASP A 3 28.67 7.02 -1.04
C ASP A 3 29.18 6.27 0.20
N PHE A 4 28.25 5.63 0.93
CA PHE A 4 28.53 4.92 2.17
C PHE A 4 29.57 3.81 1.95
N SER A 5 29.62 3.25 0.74
CA SER A 5 30.61 2.27 0.30
C SER A 5 32.03 2.84 0.27
N LEU A 6 32.20 4.06 -0.25
CA LEU A 6 33.52 4.69 -0.37
C LEU A 6 34.10 5.07 0.99
N LYS A 7 33.26 5.55 1.93
CA LYS A 7 33.68 5.84 3.31
C LYS A 7 34.14 4.58 4.03
N TYR A 8 33.47 3.45 3.82
CA TYR A 8 33.82 2.19 4.48
C TYR A 8 35.08 1.55 3.90
N ILE A 9 35.26 1.61 2.57
CA ILE A 9 36.50 1.20 1.92
C ILE A 9 37.65 2.03 2.46
N LEU A 10 37.51 3.36 2.58
CA LEU A 10 38.53 4.22 3.16
C LEU A 10 38.78 3.89 4.65
N PHE A 11 37.74 3.60 5.43
CA PHE A 11 37.87 3.31 6.87
C PHE A 11 38.60 1.99 7.16
N ILE A 12 38.54 1.01 6.25
CA ILE A 12 39.23 -0.27 6.40
C ILE A 12 40.61 -0.25 5.71
N THR A 13 40.71 0.35 4.52
CA THR A 13 41.95 0.34 3.74
C THR A 13 43.02 1.26 4.32
N ILE A 14 42.64 2.42 4.88
CA ILE A 14 43.61 3.38 5.45
C ILE A 14 44.34 2.79 6.67
N PRO A 15 43.68 2.20 7.69
CA PRO A 15 44.39 1.59 8.81
C PRO A 15 45.30 0.44 8.39
N ILE A 16 44.88 -0.37 7.41
CA ILE A 16 45.69 -1.48 6.88
C ILE A 16 46.93 -0.94 6.15
N LEU A 17 46.78 0.13 5.34
CA LEU A 17 47.90 0.76 4.64
C LEU A 17 48.88 1.39 5.64
N VAL A 18 48.37 2.05 6.69
CA VAL A 18 49.17 2.64 7.76
C VAL A 18 49.91 1.56 8.55
N LEU A 19 49.26 0.44 8.87
CA LEU A 19 49.91 -0.72 9.49
C LEU A 19 51.00 -1.30 8.59
N LEU A 20 50.74 -1.48 7.30
CA LEU A 20 51.74 -1.96 6.33
C LEU A 20 52.96 -1.03 6.26
N LEU A 21 52.75 0.28 6.18
CA LEU A 21 53.83 1.27 6.16
C LEU A 21 54.62 1.30 7.48
N TYR A 22 53.93 1.19 8.62
CA TYR A 22 54.56 1.11 9.93
C TYR A 22 55.41 -0.16 10.05
N PHE A 23 54.92 -1.29 9.56
CA PHE A 23 55.65 -2.57 9.57
C PHE A 23 56.85 -2.57 8.62
N ILE A 24 56.74 -1.99 7.42
CA ILE A 24 57.88 -1.85 6.49
C ILE A 24 59.00 -1.03 7.16
N ASN A 25 58.66 0.13 7.74
CA ASN A 25 59.62 0.96 8.46
C ASN A 25 60.21 0.27 9.70
N PHE A 26 59.40 -0.52 10.43
CA PHE A 26 59.85 -1.26 11.60
C PHE A 26 60.81 -2.42 11.23
N THR A 27 60.57 -3.10 10.11
CA THR A 27 61.48 -4.15 9.60
C THR A 27 62.81 -3.58 9.12
N ASP A 28 62.83 -2.36 8.57
CA ASP A 28 64.04 -1.69 8.13
C ASP A 28 64.89 -1.17 9.31
N PHE A 29 64.23 -0.74 10.39
CA PHE A 29 64.88 -0.36 11.65
C PHE A 29 65.58 -1.54 12.34
N PHE A 30 64.91 -2.70 12.46
CA PHE A 30 65.50 -3.89 13.08
C PHE A 30 66.56 -4.58 12.21
N GLY A 31 66.48 -4.44 10.88
CA GLY A 31 67.49 -4.94 9.95
C GLY A 31 68.89 -4.34 10.17
N ARG A 32 68.97 -3.16 10.80
CA ARG A 32 70.24 -2.48 11.10
C ARG A 32 70.88 -2.91 12.42
N HIS A 33 70.23 -3.76 13.24
CA HIS A 33 70.69 -4.04 14.62
C HIS A 33 70.81 -5.53 14.99
N HIS A 34 70.63 -6.48 14.06
CA HIS A 34 70.76 -7.91 14.38
C HIS A 34 71.37 -8.79 13.27
N ASN A 35 72.05 -9.87 13.68
CA ASN A 35 72.71 -10.87 12.83
C ASN A 35 71.78 -11.42 11.73
N GLU A 36 72.32 -11.57 10.50
CA GLU A 36 71.60 -11.90 9.26
C GLU A 36 70.72 -13.16 9.33
N VAL A 37 71.07 -14.13 10.16
CA VAL A 37 70.36 -15.42 10.27
C VAL A 37 68.99 -15.26 10.94
N ASN A 38 68.87 -14.39 11.96
CA ASN A 38 67.60 -14.14 12.64
C ASN A 38 66.67 -13.23 11.81
N LEU A 39 67.25 -12.34 11.00
CA LEU A 39 66.50 -11.43 10.13
C LEU A 39 65.72 -12.18 9.03
N LYS A 40 66.29 -13.25 8.45
CA LYS A 40 65.58 -14.08 7.45
C LYS A 40 64.40 -14.84 8.06
N ARG A 41 64.56 -15.40 9.27
CA ARG A 41 63.46 -16.07 9.98
C ARG A 41 62.34 -15.10 10.35
N TYR A 42 62.70 -13.91 10.84
CA TYR A 42 61.74 -12.88 11.20
C TYR A 42 60.96 -12.34 9.99
N LYS A 43 61.65 -12.04 8.87
CA LYS A 43 61.00 -11.63 7.60
C LYS A 43 60.01 -12.69 7.11
N LYS A 44 60.34 -13.99 7.26
CA LYS A 44 59.44 -15.08 6.88
C LYS A 44 58.18 -15.11 7.75
N VAL A 45 58.31 -14.95 9.07
CA VAL A 45 57.16 -14.90 9.99
C VAL A 45 56.27 -13.69 9.70
N VAL A 46 56.86 -12.51 9.53
CA VAL A 46 56.12 -11.27 9.23
C VAL A 46 55.39 -11.38 7.89
N ASN A 47 56.04 -11.88 6.84
CA ASN A 47 55.39 -12.07 5.54
C ASN A 47 54.20 -13.03 5.64
N ILE A 48 54.34 -14.12 6.40
CA ILE A 48 53.23 -15.06 6.65
C ILE A 48 52.10 -14.34 7.39
N SER A 49 52.38 -13.58 8.45
CA SER A 49 51.37 -12.85 9.21
C SER A 49 50.63 -11.81 8.36
N VAL A 50 51.33 -11.07 7.49
CA VAL A 50 50.74 -10.08 6.58
C VAL A 50 49.84 -10.76 5.54
N ILE A 51 50.31 -11.85 4.93
CA ILE A 51 49.52 -12.61 3.95
C ILE A 51 48.26 -13.19 4.64
N SER A 52 48.38 -13.70 5.86
CA SER A 52 47.24 -14.18 6.65
C SER A 52 46.24 -13.07 6.96
N LEU A 53 46.70 -11.87 7.34
CA LEU A 53 45.83 -10.72 7.62
C LEU A 53 45.10 -10.23 6.36
N ILE A 54 45.78 -10.19 5.21
CA ILE A 54 45.16 -9.86 3.92
C ILE A 54 44.11 -10.92 3.56
N ALA A 55 44.44 -12.20 3.70
CA ALA A 55 43.51 -13.30 3.42
C ALA A 55 42.27 -13.28 4.34
N ILE A 56 42.44 -12.98 5.63
CA ILE A 56 41.32 -12.82 6.58
C ILE A 56 40.46 -11.61 6.19
N SER A 57 41.08 -10.49 5.84
CA SER A 57 40.37 -9.27 5.44
C SER A 57 39.56 -9.48 4.15
N ILE A 58 40.14 -10.16 3.16
CA ILE A 58 39.43 -10.53 1.92
C ILE A 58 38.29 -11.50 2.22
N ASN A 59 38.50 -12.52 3.06
CA ASN A 59 37.43 -13.45 3.43
C ASN A 59 36.31 -12.76 4.22
N CYS A 60 36.61 -11.84 5.14
CA CYS A 60 35.61 -11.04 5.83
C CYS A 60 34.86 -10.12 4.88
N ALA A 61 35.54 -9.47 3.93
CA ALA A 61 34.90 -8.65 2.91
C ALA A 61 34.00 -9.48 1.98
N LEU A 62 34.44 -10.67 1.58
CA LEU A 62 33.64 -11.62 0.79
C LEU A 62 32.44 -12.16 1.59
N LEU A 63 32.61 -12.48 2.87
CA LEU A 63 31.52 -12.91 3.77
C LEU A 63 30.49 -11.80 3.98
N LEU A 64 30.92 -10.56 4.17
CA LEU A 64 30.03 -9.40 4.32
C LEU A 64 29.33 -9.04 3.00
N ASN A 65 30.04 -9.13 1.87
CA ASN A 65 29.44 -8.93 0.56
C ASN A 65 28.47 -10.05 0.22
N ALA A 66 28.80 -11.30 0.58
CA ALA A 66 27.89 -12.42 0.53
C ALA A 66 26.68 -12.17 1.44
N GLU A 67 26.83 -11.70 2.68
CA GLU A 67 25.70 -11.36 3.56
C GLU A 67 24.79 -10.29 2.95
N ASN A 68 25.34 -9.27 2.28
CA ASN A 68 24.54 -8.26 1.58
C ASN A 68 23.86 -8.81 0.32
N LEU A 69 24.55 -9.65 -0.46
CA LEU A 69 23.99 -10.39 -1.59
C LEU A 69 22.92 -11.40 -1.11
N TYR A 70 23.09 -12.02 0.05
CA TYR A 70 22.13 -12.93 0.68
C TYR A 70 20.96 -12.18 1.30
N LYS A 71 21.14 -10.97 1.84
CA LYS A 71 20.02 -10.09 2.23
C LYS A 71 19.15 -9.70 1.04
N LEU A 72 19.74 -9.57 -0.15
CA LEU A 72 19.04 -9.25 -1.39
C LEU A 72 18.47 -10.48 -2.14
N ALA A 73 19.16 -11.62 -2.11
CA ALA A 73 18.74 -12.85 -2.80
C ALA A 73 17.88 -13.77 -1.93
N VAL A 74 17.93 -13.60 -0.61
CA VAL A 74 17.23 -14.41 0.36
C VAL A 74 16.65 -13.47 1.42
N VAL A 75 15.55 -12.79 1.08
CA VAL A 75 14.51 -12.56 2.08
C VAL A 75 14.05 -13.96 2.48
N ASN A 76 14.75 -14.57 3.43
CA ASN A 76 14.37 -15.85 4.00
C ASN A 76 13.11 -15.53 4.81
N TYR A 77 11.96 -15.65 4.16
CA TYR A 77 10.68 -15.50 4.82
C TYR A 77 10.48 -16.54 5.96
N GLY A 78 11.43 -17.46 6.16
CA GLY A 78 11.48 -18.42 7.27
C GLY A 78 11.49 -17.81 8.68
N CYS A 79 11.73 -16.50 8.86
CA CYS A 79 11.55 -15.82 10.14
C CYS A 79 10.74 -14.54 9.97
N THR A 80 9.41 -14.67 10.01
CA THR A 80 8.53 -13.52 10.17
C THR A 80 8.74 -12.92 11.58
N ARG A 81 8.88 -11.60 11.68
CA ARG A 81 8.89 -10.95 13.00
C ARG A 81 7.54 -11.23 13.67
N PRO A 82 7.48 -11.43 15.00
CA PRO A 82 6.21 -11.61 15.70
C PRO A 82 5.18 -10.52 15.39
N ASN A 83 5.67 -9.31 15.11
CA ASN A 83 4.86 -8.12 14.81
C ASN A 83 4.63 -7.83 13.32
N SER A 84 4.90 -8.80 12.46
CA SER A 84 4.78 -8.66 11.01
C SER A 84 3.33 -8.79 10.54
N PRO A 85 2.88 -7.98 9.56
CA PRO A 85 1.60 -8.18 8.87
C PRO A 85 1.52 -9.53 8.13
N ILE A 86 2.68 -10.07 7.77
CA ILE A 86 2.85 -11.33 7.06
C ILE A 86 3.31 -12.39 8.07
N SER A 87 2.52 -13.43 8.29
CA SER A 87 2.87 -14.59 9.10
C SER A 87 3.58 -15.67 8.28
N SER A 88 4.18 -16.65 8.98
CA SER A 88 4.74 -17.85 8.36
C SER A 88 3.70 -18.63 7.55
N HIS A 89 2.42 -18.57 7.92
CA HIS A 89 1.33 -19.18 7.17
C HIS A 89 1.18 -18.60 5.76
N VAL A 90 1.24 -17.26 5.63
CA VAL A 90 1.18 -16.58 4.33
C VAL A 90 2.40 -16.96 3.51
N VAL A 91 3.59 -16.83 4.09
CA VAL A 91 4.87 -17.16 3.45
C VAL A 91 4.93 -18.58 2.91
N ALA A 92 4.52 -19.55 3.73
CA ALA A 92 4.58 -20.97 3.41
C ALA A 92 3.35 -21.44 2.62
N GLY A 93 2.52 -20.51 2.13
CA GLY A 93 1.37 -20.79 1.31
C GLY A 93 1.74 -21.59 0.06
N ASN A 94 0.77 -22.34 -0.47
CA ASN A 94 0.95 -23.02 -1.74
C ASN A 94 0.75 -22.03 -2.89
N TYR A 95 1.85 -21.46 -3.38
CA TYR A 95 1.85 -20.44 -4.43
C TYR A 95 2.00 -21.07 -5.81
N THR A 96 1.09 -20.73 -6.72
CA THR A 96 1.17 -21.10 -8.14
C THR A 96 1.44 -19.87 -9.01
N ASP A 97 2.12 -20.07 -10.14
CA ASP A 97 2.39 -18.99 -11.08
C ASP A 97 1.08 -18.37 -11.58
N TYR A 98 0.98 -17.05 -11.49
CA TYR A 98 -0.12 -16.28 -12.05
C TYR A 98 0.28 -15.85 -13.44
N GLY A 99 -0.38 -16.40 -14.46
CA GLY A 99 -0.11 -16.12 -15.87
C GLY A 99 -0.49 -14.70 -16.27
N PHE A 100 0.32 -13.73 -15.86
CA PHE A 100 0.20 -12.32 -16.22
C PHE A 100 1.16 -11.96 -17.35
N LYS A 101 0.65 -11.22 -18.34
CA LYS A 101 1.45 -10.56 -19.37
C LYS A 101 1.66 -9.11 -18.96
N GLY A 102 2.87 -8.79 -18.53
CA GLY A 102 3.27 -7.41 -18.22
C GLY A 102 3.83 -6.73 -19.45
N TYR A 103 3.85 -5.39 -19.43
CA TYR A 103 4.55 -4.60 -20.43
C TYR A 103 5.48 -3.61 -19.73
N LYS A 104 6.74 -3.56 -20.15
CA LYS A 104 7.79 -2.71 -19.58
C LYS A 104 7.99 -1.51 -20.50
N PRO A 105 7.55 -0.30 -20.11
CA PRO A 105 7.66 0.87 -20.98
C PRO A 105 9.11 1.38 -21.16
N PHE A 106 10.08 0.89 -20.38
CA PHE A 106 11.48 1.34 -20.44
C PHE A 106 12.43 0.17 -20.34
N ALA A 107 13.46 0.11 -21.17
CA ALA A 107 14.57 -0.83 -21.00
C ALA A 107 15.38 -0.49 -19.74
N PHE A 108 14.94 -0.92 -18.57
CA PHE A 108 15.77 -0.96 -17.38
C PHE A 108 17.04 -1.77 -17.71
N GLY A 109 18.17 -1.08 -17.79
CA GLY A 109 19.52 -1.68 -17.79
C GLY A 109 19.98 -2.39 -19.06
N ASP A 110 19.17 -2.44 -20.12
CA ASP A 110 19.59 -3.10 -21.36
C ASP A 110 20.00 -2.05 -22.39
N SER A 111 21.31 -1.83 -22.51
CA SER A 111 21.91 -0.94 -23.52
C SER A 111 21.52 -1.32 -24.94
N SER A 112 21.02 -2.54 -25.15
CA SER A 112 20.54 -3.03 -26.45
C SER A 112 19.20 -2.41 -26.90
N LEU A 113 18.30 -2.01 -25.98
CA LEU A 113 17.04 -1.36 -26.37
C LEU A 113 17.17 0.15 -26.54
N SER A 114 18.10 0.81 -25.83
CA SER A 114 18.44 2.22 -26.09
C SER A 114 19.05 2.44 -27.47
N SER A 115 19.64 1.40 -28.07
CA SER A 115 20.15 1.43 -29.44
C SER A 115 19.07 1.16 -30.51
N ILE A 116 17.89 0.66 -30.14
CA ILE A 116 16.82 0.38 -31.12
C ILE A 116 16.06 1.68 -31.46
N SER A 117 15.83 2.56 -30.48
CA SER A 117 15.11 3.82 -30.73
C SER A 117 15.95 4.92 -31.41
N SER A 118 17.25 4.70 -31.62
CA SER A 118 18.15 5.74 -32.12
C SER A 118 18.55 5.59 -33.58
N ASN A 119 18.28 4.44 -34.23
CA ASN A 119 18.85 4.18 -35.56
C ASN A 119 17.88 3.89 -36.71
N ASN A 120 16.57 3.79 -36.50
CA ASN A 120 15.55 3.89 -37.55
C ASN A 120 14.19 4.05 -36.87
N GLY A 121 13.23 4.72 -37.51
CA GLY A 121 11.88 4.97 -36.98
C GLY A 121 11.00 3.73 -36.81
N ASP A 122 11.56 2.62 -36.34
CA ASP A 122 10.83 1.38 -36.05
C ASP A 122 10.11 1.53 -34.70
N GLU A 123 8.79 1.48 -34.78
CA GLU A 123 7.88 1.50 -33.64
C GLU A 123 8.09 0.23 -32.79
N LEU A 124 8.42 0.39 -31.50
CA LEU A 124 8.58 -0.75 -30.58
C LEU A 124 7.29 -1.58 -30.55
N THR A 125 7.38 -2.89 -30.80
CA THR A 125 6.18 -3.75 -30.77
C THR A 125 5.81 -4.13 -29.33
N CYS A 126 4.53 -4.41 -29.08
CA CYS A 126 4.07 -4.82 -27.75
C CYS A 126 4.75 -6.10 -27.25
N GLU A 127 5.09 -7.01 -28.18
CA GLU A 127 5.80 -8.26 -27.88
C GLU A 127 7.21 -8.00 -27.34
N GLN A 128 7.91 -6.99 -27.86
CA GLN A 128 9.24 -6.59 -27.40
C GLN A 128 9.22 -5.95 -26.00
N LEU A 129 8.08 -5.38 -25.60
CA LEU A 129 7.87 -4.82 -24.28
C LEU A 129 7.28 -5.84 -23.30
N GLN A 130 6.84 -7.00 -23.78
CA GLN A 130 6.15 -7.99 -22.97
C GLN A 130 7.12 -8.64 -21.98
N ILE A 131 6.74 -8.66 -20.71
CA ILE A 131 7.36 -9.48 -19.68
C ILE A 131 6.42 -10.63 -19.39
N GLU A 132 6.91 -11.84 -19.59
CA GLU A 132 6.36 -13.04 -18.98
C GLU A 132 7.12 -13.24 -17.67
N ASN A 133 6.37 -13.43 -16.57
CA ASN A 133 6.82 -13.90 -15.24
C ASN A 133 6.83 -12.89 -14.09
N GLY A 134 6.64 -13.47 -12.89
CA GLY A 134 7.11 -12.94 -11.60
C GLY A 134 6.11 -13.06 -10.44
N ILE A 135 4.81 -13.13 -10.74
CA ILE A 135 3.77 -13.12 -9.71
C ILE A 135 3.32 -14.56 -9.45
N LYS A 136 3.39 -14.97 -8.19
CA LYS A 136 2.75 -16.20 -7.71
C LYS A 136 1.61 -15.85 -6.76
N VAL A 137 0.53 -16.60 -6.82
CA VAL A 137 -0.66 -16.40 -6.00
C VAL A 137 -1.05 -17.69 -5.30
N THR A 138 -1.64 -17.57 -4.11
CA THR A 138 -2.29 -18.71 -3.46
C THR A 138 -3.66 -18.95 -4.08
N PRO A 139 -4.26 -20.14 -3.88
CA PRO A 139 -5.69 -20.33 -4.09
C PRO A 139 -6.51 -19.28 -3.33
N LYS A 140 -7.69 -18.97 -3.87
CA LYS A 140 -8.67 -18.11 -3.19
C LYS A 140 -9.07 -18.75 -1.86
N SER A 141 -8.98 -17.96 -0.78
CA SER A 141 -9.57 -18.29 0.51
C SER A 141 -10.89 -17.52 0.67
N GLU A 142 -11.91 -18.17 1.23
CA GLU A 142 -13.19 -17.54 1.56
C GLU A 142 -13.34 -17.43 3.07
N PHE A 143 -13.57 -16.21 3.55
CA PHE A 143 -13.91 -15.98 4.95
C PHE A 143 -15.40 -16.24 5.14
N ASN A 144 -15.75 -17.24 5.95
CA ASN A 144 -17.14 -17.52 6.28
C ASN A 144 -17.69 -16.36 7.13
N GLN A 145 -18.66 -15.63 6.59
CA GLN A 145 -19.31 -14.52 7.29
C GLN A 145 -20.67 -14.96 7.81
N ASP A 146 -20.88 -14.83 9.12
CA ASP A 146 -22.17 -15.10 9.73
C ASP A 146 -23.12 -13.91 9.48
N LEU A 147 -23.90 -14.00 8.41
CA LEU A 147 -24.89 -12.98 8.06
C LEU A 147 -25.94 -12.81 9.16
N LYS A 148 -26.24 -13.85 9.94
CA LYS A 148 -27.17 -13.76 11.07
C LYS A 148 -26.57 -12.90 12.17
N GLU A 149 -25.31 -13.13 12.53
CA GLU A 149 -24.57 -12.31 13.50
C GLU A 149 -24.55 -10.83 13.10
N ILE A 150 -24.27 -10.54 11.81
CA ILE A 150 -24.28 -9.17 11.27
C ILE A 150 -25.68 -8.55 11.36
N ARG A 151 -26.72 -9.29 10.96
CA ARG A 151 -28.11 -8.85 11.01
C ARG A 151 -28.57 -8.55 12.45
N ASP A 152 -28.25 -9.42 13.39
CA ASP A 152 -28.57 -9.26 14.81
C ASP A 152 -27.87 -8.05 15.43
N LEU A 153 -26.59 -7.84 15.07
CA LEU A 153 -25.82 -6.66 15.48
C LEU A 153 -26.48 -5.36 14.99
N ILE A 154 -26.83 -5.27 13.70
CA ILE A 154 -27.52 -4.10 13.14
C ILE A 154 -28.87 -3.88 13.82
N LYS A 155 -29.63 -4.95 14.06
CA LYS A 155 -30.94 -4.88 14.73
C LYS A 155 -30.82 -4.28 16.12
N LYS A 156 -29.82 -4.74 16.90
CA LYS A 156 -29.56 -4.23 18.24
C LYS A 156 -29.22 -2.73 18.22
N MET A 157 -28.31 -2.31 17.35
CA MET A 157 -27.89 -0.90 17.18
C MET A 157 -29.04 0.01 16.70
N ALA A 158 -29.95 -0.53 15.88
CA ALA A 158 -31.12 0.20 15.40
C ALA A 158 -32.18 0.38 16.50
N LEU A 159 -32.40 -0.64 17.34
CA LEU A 159 -33.39 -0.63 18.41
C LEU A 159 -33.00 0.22 19.61
N ASN A 160 -31.71 0.22 19.98
CA ASN A 160 -31.21 1.04 21.09
C ASN A 160 -30.91 2.50 20.70
N GLY A 161 -31.11 2.87 19.43
CA GLY A 161 -30.91 4.23 18.92
C GLY A 161 -29.45 4.59 18.61
N GLU A 162 -28.50 3.68 18.76
CA GLU A 162 -27.08 3.93 18.44
C GLU A 162 -26.85 4.18 16.94
N TYR A 163 -27.65 3.54 16.08
CA TYR A 163 -27.59 3.71 14.63
C TYR A 163 -28.98 3.54 13.97
N PRO A 164 -29.84 4.57 14.05
CA PRO A 164 -31.23 4.50 13.58
C PRO A 164 -31.40 4.12 12.11
N GLU A 165 -30.44 4.50 11.25
CA GLU A 165 -30.43 4.20 9.81
C GLU A 165 -30.48 2.69 9.55
N GLY A 166 -29.94 1.88 10.47
CA GLY A 166 -29.99 0.41 10.42
C GLY A 166 -31.41 -0.16 10.38
N LYS A 167 -32.45 0.59 10.76
CA LYS A 167 -33.86 0.15 10.64
C LYS A 167 -34.25 -0.17 9.19
N LYS A 168 -33.61 0.47 8.19
CA LYS A 168 -33.85 0.21 6.76
C LYS A 168 -33.45 -1.20 6.31
N CYS A 169 -32.68 -1.92 7.11
CA CYS A 169 -32.32 -3.32 6.86
C CYS A 169 -33.45 -4.32 7.15
N PHE A 170 -34.58 -3.89 7.72
CA PHE A 170 -35.64 -4.78 8.23
C PHE A 170 -36.99 -4.45 7.58
N GLN A 171 -37.02 -4.44 6.25
CA GLN A 171 -38.23 -4.25 5.43
C GLN A 171 -38.72 -5.59 4.85
N ASP A 172 -38.58 -6.65 5.64
CA ASP A 172 -38.96 -8.01 5.25
C ASP A 172 -40.47 -8.19 5.39
N GLY A 173 -41.07 -9.07 4.58
CA GLY A 173 -42.48 -9.42 4.67
C GLY A 173 -42.76 -10.38 5.84
N ASP A 174 -43.95 -10.28 6.43
CA ASP A 174 -44.34 -11.02 7.64
C ASP A 174 -44.28 -12.55 7.49
N ASN A 175 -44.34 -13.07 6.26
CA ASN A 175 -44.35 -14.50 5.95
C ASN A 175 -42.96 -15.06 5.58
N GLU A 176 -41.91 -14.24 5.57
CA GLU A 176 -40.57 -14.68 5.18
C GLU A 176 -39.82 -15.28 6.37
N SER A 177 -39.22 -16.47 6.18
CA SER A 177 -38.36 -17.06 7.20
C SER A 177 -37.02 -16.32 7.29
N GLU A 178 -36.40 -16.30 8.47
CA GLU A 178 -35.08 -15.66 8.64
C GLU A 178 -34.02 -16.26 7.71
N GLN A 179 -34.05 -17.58 7.51
CA GLN A 179 -33.11 -18.26 6.62
C GLN A 179 -33.30 -17.82 5.16
N ASP A 180 -34.54 -17.66 4.71
CA ASP A 180 -34.83 -17.18 3.35
C ASP A 180 -34.38 -15.73 3.17
N ILE A 181 -34.61 -14.88 4.17
CA ILE A 181 -34.16 -13.48 4.18
C ILE A 181 -32.64 -13.42 4.06
N LEU A 182 -31.91 -14.15 4.91
CA LEU A 182 -30.44 -14.16 4.91
C LEU A 182 -29.89 -14.64 3.55
N ASN A 183 -30.48 -15.68 2.97
CA ASN A 183 -30.02 -16.24 1.70
C ASN A 183 -30.32 -15.35 0.48
N ARG A 184 -31.42 -14.58 0.52
CA ARG A 184 -31.93 -13.88 -0.66
C ARG A 184 -31.79 -12.36 -0.63
N LYS A 185 -31.62 -11.75 0.55
CA LYS A 185 -31.69 -10.29 0.73
C LYS A 185 -30.42 -9.68 1.30
N TRP A 186 -29.49 -10.50 1.76
CA TRP A 186 -28.24 -10.06 2.38
C TRP A 186 -27.04 -10.55 1.58
N TRP A 187 -26.07 -9.65 1.39
CA TRP A 187 -24.78 -10.02 0.79
C TRP A 187 -23.65 -9.27 1.44
N VAL A 188 -22.51 -9.93 1.53
CA VAL A 188 -21.23 -9.30 1.83
C VAL A 188 -20.38 -9.27 0.57
N PHE A 189 -19.74 -8.13 0.33
CA PHE A 189 -18.74 -7.95 -0.72
C PHE A 189 -17.34 -8.02 -0.10
N GLY A 190 -16.36 -8.43 -0.92
CA GLY A 190 -14.96 -8.47 -0.53
C GLY A 190 -14.52 -7.14 0.06
N GLY A 191 -13.84 -7.22 1.21
CA GLY A 191 -13.32 -6.07 1.92
C GLY A 191 -11.89 -5.72 1.55
N SER A 192 -11.39 -4.66 2.15
CA SER A 192 -9.98 -4.26 2.12
C SER A 192 -9.47 -4.18 3.56
N SER A 193 -8.20 -4.52 3.77
CA SER A 193 -7.57 -4.49 5.09
C SER A 193 -6.28 -3.69 5.11
N VAL A 194 -5.95 -3.18 6.30
CA VAL A 194 -4.64 -2.60 6.61
C VAL A 194 -4.13 -3.18 7.91
N TRP A 195 -2.82 -3.36 8.00
CA TRP A 195 -2.18 -3.79 9.24
C TRP A 195 -2.01 -2.60 10.17
N LEU A 196 -2.47 -2.73 11.41
CA LEU A 196 -2.25 -1.72 12.44
C LEU A 196 -1.22 -2.23 13.44
N SER A 197 0.01 -1.76 13.30
CA SER A 197 1.19 -2.34 13.98
C SER A 197 1.10 -2.21 15.50
N ARG A 198 0.43 -1.19 16.04
CA ARG A 198 0.25 -1.06 17.49
C ARG A 198 -0.63 -2.17 18.07
N TYR A 199 -1.67 -2.53 17.34
CA TYR A 199 -2.72 -3.44 17.81
C TYR A 199 -2.50 -4.87 17.33
N GLN A 200 -1.55 -5.09 16.41
CA GLN A 200 -1.19 -6.42 15.90
C GLN A 200 -2.35 -7.09 15.18
N ILE A 201 -3.12 -6.31 14.41
CA ILE A 201 -4.29 -6.79 13.66
C ILE A 201 -4.30 -6.29 12.23
N HIS A 202 -4.91 -7.07 11.35
CA HIS A 202 -5.50 -6.60 10.10
C HIS A 202 -6.87 -5.98 10.42
N PHE A 203 -6.96 -4.67 10.28
CA PHE A 203 -8.22 -3.93 10.35
C PHE A 203 -8.92 -4.03 8.99
N MET A 204 -10.01 -4.78 8.92
CA MET A 204 -10.72 -5.08 7.68
C MET A 204 -12.06 -4.35 7.61
N VAL A 205 -12.34 -3.77 6.44
CA VAL A 205 -13.62 -3.13 6.13
C VAL A 205 -14.26 -3.85 4.95
N SER A 206 -15.43 -4.44 5.18
CA SER A 206 -16.24 -5.11 4.15
C SER A 206 -17.54 -4.33 3.93
N ARG A 207 -18.14 -4.47 2.75
CA ARG A 207 -19.46 -3.87 2.46
C ARG A 207 -20.53 -4.93 2.64
N VAL A 208 -21.52 -4.64 3.49
CA VAL A 208 -22.72 -5.45 3.68
C VAL A 208 -23.90 -4.70 3.08
N ILE A 209 -24.72 -5.38 2.28
CA ILE A 209 -25.92 -4.78 1.71
C ILE A 209 -27.17 -5.54 2.14
N TYR A 210 -28.27 -4.80 2.20
CA TYR A 210 -29.62 -5.34 2.29
C TYR A 210 -30.44 -4.88 1.09
N SER A 211 -31.17 -5.80 0.46
CA SER A 211 -32.17 -5.49 -0.55
C SER A 211 -33.53 -6.08 -0.17
N ASN A 212 -34.57 -5.25 -0.12
CA ASN A 212 -35.92 -5.69 0.20
C ASN A 212 -36.55 -6.56 -0.89
N ASP A 213 -36.19 -6.36 -2.16
CA ASP A 213 -36.68 -7.10 -3.33
C ASP A 213 -35.81 -8.33 -3.68
N GLY A 214 -34.73 -8.55 -2.95
CA GLY A 214 -33.81 -9.66 -3.19
C GLY A 214 -32.95 -9.50 -4.45
N VAL A 215 -32.86 -8.31 -5.03
CA VAL A 215 -31.98 -8.01 -6.17
C VAL A 215 -30.67 -7.39 -5.68
N LYS A 216 -29.57 -8.14 -5.81
CA LYS A 216 -28.22 -7.73 -5.34
C LYS A 216 -27.74 -6.38 -5.91
N SER A 217 -28.11 -6.04 -7.14
CA SER A 217 -27.74 -4.78 -7.80
C SER A 217 -28.64 -3.60 -7.40
N ASN A 218 -29.69 -3.82 -6.61
CA ASN A 218 -30.66 -2.80 -6.20
C ASN A 218 -30.79 -2.73 -4.66
N PRO A 219 -29.70 -2.46 -3.92
CA PRO A 219 -29.75 -2.43 -2.46
C PRO A 219 -30.63 -1.28 -1.95
N VAL A 220 -31.36 -1.54 -0.87
CA VAL A 220 -32.00 -0.48 -0.07
C VAL A 220 -30.93 0.31 0.66
N ILE A 221 -30.02 -0.42 1.34
CA ILE A 221 -28.97 0.16 2.16
C ILE A 221 -27.68 -0.66 2.06
N SER A 222 -26.57 0.06 2.11
CA SER A 222 -25.22 -0.45 2.15
C SER A 222 -24.53 0.05 3.42
N LEU A 223 -23.86 -0.85 4.12
CA LEU A 223 -23.20 -0.62 5.40
C LEU A 223 -21.75 -1.10 5.34
N LEU A 224 -20.89 -0.52 6.18
CA LEU A 224 -19.51 -0.97 6.32
C LEU A 224 -19.37 -1.80 7.59
N TYR A 225 -18.93 -3.05 7.41
CA TYR A 225 -18.69 -4.01 8.48
C TYR A 225 -17.20 -4.05 8.81
N LEU A 226 -16.88 -3.79 10.08
CA LEU A 226 -15.54 -3.78 10.61
C LEU A 226 -15.22 -5.10 11.30
N GLN A 227 -14.13 -5.71 10.89
CA GLN A 227 -13.59 -6.93 11.45
C GLN A 227 -12.11 -6.72 11.81
N ALA A 228 -11.63 -7.50 12.78
CA ALA A 228 -10.23 -7.56 13.15
C ALA A 228 -9.75 -8.98 12.95
N PHE A 229 -8.60 -9.14 12.28
CA PHE A 229 -7.96 -10.43 12.11
C PHE A 229 -6.54 -10.38 12.67
N ASP A 230 -6.06 -11.50 13.22
CA ASP A 230 -4.64 -11.64 13.55
C ASP A 230 -3.77 -11.78 12.28
N ASN A 231 -2.45 -11.87 12.45
CA ASN A 231 -1.51 -12.09 11.33
C ASN A 231 -1.65 -13.47 10.65
N HIS A 232 -2.44 -14.39 11.20
CA HIS A 232 -2.79 -15.68 10.59
C HIS A 232 -4.16 -15.65 9.90
N TRP A 233 -4.78 -14.47 9.78
CA TRP A 233 -6.10 -14.29 9.20
C TRP A 233 -7.23 -15.02 9.95
N ASN A 234 -7.06 -15.26 11.26
CA ASN A 234 -8.15 -15.68 12.13
C ASN A 234 -8.93 -14.46 12.60
N GLU A 235 -10.25 -14.48 12.47
CA GLU A 235 -11.10 -13.40 12.96
C GLU A 235 -11.09 -13.35 14.50
N LEU A 236 -10.82 -12.18 15.06
CA LEU A 236 -10.79 -11.93 16.49
C LEU A 236 -12.19 -11.46 16.96
N LYS A 237 -13.07 -12.42 17.25
CA LYS A 237 -14.40 -12.13 17.83
C LYS A 237 -14.27 -11.56 19.25
N ASN A 238 -15.09 -10.57 19.59
CA ASN A 238 -15.08 -9.85 20.88
C ASN A 238 -13.78 -9.10 21.19
N PHE A 239 -12.96 -8.83 20.18
CA PHE A 239 -11.76 -8.03 20.33
C PHE A 239 -12.12 -6.57 20.63
N SER A 240 -11.33 -5.91 21.49
CA SER A 240 -11.50 -4.49 21.79
C SER A 240 -10.13 -3.83 21.84
N MET A 241 -10.01 -2.65 21.25
CA MET A 241 -8.81 -1.82 21.36
C MET A 241 -9.13 -0.44 21.93
N ILE A 242 -8.18 0.11 22.67
CA ILE A 242 -8.24 1.47 23.21
C ILE A 242 -7.44 2.37 22.26
N LEU A 243 -8.11 3.34 21.66
CA LEU A 243 -7.49 4.30 20.76
C LEU A 243 -6.63 5.27 21.56
N LYS A 244 -5.32 5.36 21.26
CA LYS A 244 -4.43 6.28 21.99
C LYS A 244 -4.88 7.75 21.88
N ARG A 245 -5.41 8.14 20.73
CA ARG A 245 -5.76 9.53 20.41
C ARG A 245 -6.79 10.14 21.37
N ASN A 246 -7.73 9.33 21.87
CA ASN A 246 -8.89 9.81 22.64
C ASN A 246 -9.37 8.85 23.73
N SER A 247 -8.63 7.77 23.99
CA SER A 247 -8.99 6.71 24.94
C SER A 247 -10.32 6.01 24.65
N ALA A 248 -10.91 6.18 23.47
CA ALA A 248 -12.15 5.52 23.10
C ALA A 248 -11.91 4.01 22.89
N VAL A 249 -12.91 3.20 23.29
CA VAL A 249 -12.88 1.76 23.09
C VAL A 249 -13.58 1.42 21.77
N MET A 250 -12.86 0.75 20.88
CA MET A 250 -13.38 0.24 19.62
C MET A 250 -13.52 -1.28 19.71
N LYS A 251 -14.74 -1.79 19.54
CA LYS A 251 -15.09 -3.22 19.65
C LYS A 251 -15.20 -3.89 18.29
N PHE A 252 -14.89 -5.18 18.21
CA PHE A 252 -14.94 -5.96 16.98
C PHE A 252 -15.67 -7.30 17.19
N PRO A 253 -16.42 -7.77 16.18
CA PRO A 253 -16.79 -7.02 14.98
C PRO A 253 -17.82 -5.90 15.28
N GLN A 254 -17.96 -4.92 14.38
CA GLN A 254 -18.98 -3.86 14.52
C GLN A 254 -19.39 -3.25 13.18
N ILE A 255 -20.48 -2.48 13.15
CA ILE A 255 -20.85 -1.65 11.99
C ILE A 255 -20.23 -0.27 12.13
N LEU A 256 -19.57 0.21 11.07
CA LEU A 256 -19.09 1.59 11.01
C LEU A 256 -20.30 2.51 10.80
N LYS A 257 -20.56 3.35 11.82
CA LYS A 257 -21.68 4.30 11.85
C LYS A 257 -21.44 5.47 10.90
N VAL A 258 -21.58 5.24 9.60
CA VAL A 258 -21.49 6.29 8.57
C VAL A 258 -22.83 7.03 8.51
N PRO A 259 -22.85 8.36 8.75
CA PRO A 259 -24.07 9.15 8.57
C PRO A 259 -24.50 9.14 7.10
N MET A 260 -25.79 8.98 6.86
CA MET A 260 -26.35 8.95 5.51
C MET A 260 -27.75 9.59 5.49
N ALA A 261 -28.11 10.17 4.36
CA ALA A 261 -29.45 10.73 4.19
C ALA A 261 -30.48 9.61 4.09
N ASP A 262 -31.64 9.82 4.72
CA ASP A 262 -32.78 8.91 4.59
C ASP A 262 -33.31 8.96 3.14
N MET A 263 -33.33 7.79 2.48
CA MET A 263 -33.82 7.62 1.12
C MET A 263 -34.58 6.30 1.02
N GLU A 264 -35.31 6.14 -0.08
CA GLU A 264 -36.05 4.90 -0.34
C GLU A 264 -35.11 3.73 -0.69
N LYS A 265 -34.08 3.98 -1.51
CA LYS A 265 -33.11 2.97 -1.96
C LYS A 265 -31.71 3.56 -2.14
N THR A 266 -30.71 2.67 -2.26
CA THR A 266 -29.31 3.01 -2.55
C THR A 266 -28.68 3.92 -1.47
N MET A 267 -29.04 3.69 -0.21
CA MET A 267 -28.45 4.40 0.92
C MET A 267 -27.05 3.88 1.24
N GLY A 268 -26.18 4.80 1.67
CA GLY A 268 -24.95 4.46 2.37
C GLY A 268 -23.71 4.21 1.50
N PRO A 269 -22.58 3.90 2.15
CA PRO A 269 -21.26 3.76 1.54
C PRO A 269 -21.14 2.57 0.58
N GLU A 270 -20.43 2.79 -0.52
CA GLU A 270 -20.15 1.80 -1.54
C GLU A 270 -18.67 1.76 -1.91
N ASP A 271 -18.21 0.61 -2.39
CA ASP A 271 -16.85 0.35 -2.87
C ASP A 271 -15.74 0.83 -1.90
N PRO A 272 -15.78 0.37 -0.61
CA PRO A 272 -14.85 0.83 0.40
C PRO A 272 -13.41 0.43 0.08
N ARG A 273 -12.52 1.39 0.31
CA ARG A 273 -11.07 1.25 0.26
C ARG A 273 -10.50 1.69 1.60
N ILE A 274 -9.50 1.01 2.13
CA ILE A 274 -8.84 1.41 3.38
C ILE A 274 -7.32 1.55 3.17
N LEU A 275 -6.75 2.62 3.73
CA LEU A 275 -5.32 2.88 3.75
C LEU A 275 -4.92 3.22 5.18
N SER A 276 -3.73 2.82 5.62
CA SER A 276 -3.17 3.32 6.86
C SER A 276 -2.24 4.48 6.58
N ARG A 277 -2.18 5.42 7.52
CA ARG A 277 -1.18 6.49 7.53
C ARG A 277 -0.52 6.58 8.88
N THR A 278 0.73 7.00 8.88
CA THR A 278 1.43 7.41 10.11
C THR A 278 1.36 8.93 10.25
N TYR A 279 0.85 9.41 11.37
CA TYR A 279 0.76 10.84 11.67
C TYR A 279 1.49 11.21 12.95
N ARG A 280 1.97 12.46 13.02
CA ARG A 280 2.60 13.02 14.21
C ARG A 280 1.52 13.44 15.20
N THR A 281 1.65 13.00 16.45
CA THR A 281 0.75 13.36 17.53
C THR A 281 1.18 14.68 18.19
N PRO A 282 0.27 15.42 18.85
CA PRO A 282 0.60 16.71 19.49
C PRO A 282 1.69 16.63 20.56
N ASP A 283 1.87 15.46 21.19
CA ASP A 283 2.92 15.16 22.17
C ASP A 283 4.29 14.85 21.54
N GLY A 284 4.43 14.96 20.21
CA GLY A 284 5.67 14.72 19.47
C GLY A 284 5.92 13.25 19.09
N GLY A 285 5.00 12.35 19.44
CA GLY A 285 5.03 10.96 19.01
C GLY A 285 4.56 10.74 17.56
N THR A 286 4.53 9.46 17.17
CA THR A 286 3.91 9.01 15.91
C THR A 286 2.88 7.94 16.19
N GLU A 287 1.74 8.01 15.53
CA GLU A 287 0.70 6.98 15.60
C GLU A 287 0.21 6.61 14.21
N GLU A 288 -0.41 5.43 14.11
CA GLU A 288 -1.02 4.92 12.91
C GLU A 288 -2.55 5.01 13.01
N GLU A 289 -3.21 5.38 11.92
CA GLU A 289 -4.67 5.30 11.82
C GLU A 289 -5.14 4.81 10.44
N PRO A 290 -6.26 4.08 10.40
CA PRO A 290 -6.93 3.73 9.16
C PRO A 290 -7.73 4.92 8.61
N ILE A 291 -7.73 5.06 7.31
CA ILE A 291 -8.55 6.01 6.55
C ILE A 291 -9.39 5.20 5.56
N VAL A 292 -10.71 5.33 5.67
CA VAL A 292 -11.65 4.62 4.80
C VAL A 292 -12.16 5.58 3.73
N VAL A 293 -12.13 5.17 2.48
CA VAL A 293 -12.63 5.92 1.33
C VAL A 293 -13.74 5.12 0.68
N PHE A 294 -14.85 5.77 0.33
CA PHE A 294 -15.96 5.14 -0.38
C PHE A 294 -16.71 6.17 -1.21
N ASN A 295 -17.61 5.73 -2.08
CA ASN A 295 -18.59 6.61 -2.71
C ASN A 295 -19.98 6.40 -2.13
N MET A 296 -20.78 7.46 -2.05
CA MET A 296 -22.21 7.37 -1.71
C MET A 296 -22.99 8.57 -2.22
N LEU A 297 -24.31 8.45 -2.27
CA LEU A 297 -25.20 9.58 -2.53
C LEU A 297 -25.13 10.57 -1.35
N ASN A 298 -25.13 11.87 -1.64
CA ASN A 298 -25.04 12.90 -0.62
C ASN A 298 -25.90 14.12 -0.98
N GLN A 299 -26.72 14.58 -0.04
CA GLN A 299 -27.66 15.68 -0.24
C GLN A 299 -26.98 17.06 -0.36
N GLU A 300 -25.76 17.24 0.15
CA GLU A 300 -24.98 18.47 -0.03
C GLU A 300 -24.61 18.75 -1.50
N ILE A 301 -24.71 17.74 -2.36
CA ILE A 301 -24.42 17.82 -3.79
C ILE A 301 -25.63 17.41 -4.63
N ASP A 302 -26.83 17.83 -4.22
CA ASP A 302 -28.09 17.61 -4.92
C ASP A 302 -28.42 16.11 -5.10
N GLY A 303 -28.09 15.29 -4.10
CA GLY A 303 -28.32 13.84 -4.14
C GLY A 303 -27.42 13.10 -5.14
N LYS A 304 -26.39 13.75 -5.69
CA LYS A 304 -25.39 13.10 -6.56
C LYS A 304 -24.50 12.17 -5.76
N ARG A 305 -23.83 11.25 -6.48
CA ARG A 305 -22.85 10.35 -5.88
C ARG A 305 -21.49 11.03 -5.80
N GLY A 306 -21.00 11.23 -4.58
CA GLY A 306 -19.69 11.80 -4.28
C GLY A 306 -18.72 10.75 -3.73
N MET A 307 -17.45 11.12 -3.65
CA MET A 307 -16.44 10.39 -2.88
C MET A 307 -16.32 10.96 -1.48
N HIS A 308 -16.05 10.10 -0.50
CA HIS A 308 -15.97 10.46 0.90
C HIS A 308 -14.73 9.85 1.55
N ILE A 309 -14.22 10.54 2.57
CA ILE A 309 -13.25 10.01 3.52
C ILE A 309 -13.97 9.85 4.87
N PHE A 310 -13.81 8.70 5.49
CA PHE A 310 -14.22 8.45 6.85
C PHE A 310 -13.00 8.09 7.70
N LYS A 311 -12.91 8.70 8.88
CA LYS A 311 -11.81 8.48 9.84
C LYS A 311 -12.32 7.74 11.08
N PRO A 312 -12.17 6.42 11.17
CA PRO A 312 -12.67 5.63 12.31
C PRO A 312 -12.10 6.08 13.67
N PHE A 313 -10.89 6.64 13.70
CA PHE A 313 -10.19 6.99 14.93
C PHE A 313 -10.43 8.42 15.42
N ASP A 314 -11.01 9.31 14.59
CA ASP A 314 -11.32 10.70 14.96
C ASP A 314 -12.50 10.81 15.94
N ALA A 315 -13.08 9.68 16.31
CA ALA A 315 -14.44 9.61 16.73
C ALA A 315 -14.54 9.71 18.28
N ILE A 316 -14.79 10.92 18.82
CA ILE A 316 -15.03 11.20 20.26
C ILE A 316 -16.51 11.53 20.51
N SER A 317 -17.22 10.71 21.32
CA SER A 317 -18.65 10.80 21.72
C SER A 317 -19.70 10.86 20.60
N ASP A 318 -20.79 10.08 20.71
CA ASP A 318 -21.63 9.63 19.57
C ASP A 318 -22.40 10.70 18.76
N GLU A 319 -22.61 11.92 19.28
CA GLU A 319 -23.52 12.89 18.64
C GLU A 319 -22.80 14.00 17.84
N GLU A 320 -21.79 14.67 18.41
CA GLU A 320 -20.91 15.62 17.68
C GLU A 320 -20.07 14.88 16.60
N ARG A 321 -19.82 13.58 16.81
CA ARG A 321 -19.02 12.66 15.96
C ARG A 321 -19.47 12.52 14.52
N ARG A 322 -20.78 12.51 14.27
CA ARG A 322 -21.33 12.09 12.98
C ARG A 322 -20.85 12.98 11.85
N ASN A 323 -20.71 14.28 12.11
CA ASN A 323 -20.38 15.26 11.07
C ASN A 323 -18.88 15.52 10.90
N SER A 324 -18.04 15.27 11.91
CA SER A 324 -16.60 15.59 11.84
C SER A 324 -15.73 14.46 11.25
N SER A 325 -16.14 13.20 11.42
CA SER A 325 -15.36 12.04 10.93
C SER A 325 -15.58 11.74 9.45
N LEU A 326 -16.64 12.28 8.83
CA LEU A 326 -17.02 12.07 7.44
C LEU A 326 -16.75 13.34 6.63
N LEU A 327 -15.88 13.25 5.63
CA LEU A 327 -15.54 14.35 4.74
C LEU A 327 -16.05 14.04 3.33
N LEU A 328 -16.91 14.90 2.78
CA LEU A 328 -17.25 14.88 1.36
C LEU A 328 -16.11 15.52 0.56
N LEU A 329 -15.58 14.80 -0.43
CA LEU A 329 -14.51 15.30 -1.27
C LEU A 329 -15.02 16.26 -2.35
N LYS A 330 -14.50 17.48 -2.36
CA LYS A 330 -14.93 18.56 -3.24
C LYS A 330 -13.76 19.05 -4.08
N ILE A 331 -13.84 18.88 -5.40
CA ILE A 331 -12.81 19.36 -6.32
C ILE A 331 -12.97 20.87 -6.51
N LYS A 332 -11.96 21.65 -6.13
CA LYS A 332 -11.99 23.12 -6.26
C LYS A 332 -12.23 23.53 -7.70
N ASN A 333 -13.07 24.56 -7.88
CA ASN A 333 -13.43 25.12 -9.19
C ASN A 333 -14.06 24.09 -10.15
N SER A 334 -14.77 23.09 -9.62
CA SER A 334 -15.47 22.08 -10.40
C SER A 334 -16.87 21.88 -9.82
N THR A 335 -17.86 21.74 -10.68
CA THR A 335 -19.19 21.26 -10.27
C THR A 335 -19.14 19.75 -10.04
N PRO A 336 -19.82 19.21 -9.01
CA PRO A 336 -19.93 17.77 -8.81
C PRO A 336 -20.54 17.07 -10.03
N LYS A 337 -19.88 16.01 -10.51
CA LYS A 337 -20.44 15.12 -11.54
C LYS A 337 -21.66 14.37 -10.98
N PRO A 338 -22.57 13.86 -11.84
CA PRO A 338 -23.66 13.00 -11.37
C PRO A 338 -23.17 11.77 -10.58
N VAL A 339 -22.02 11.22 -11.00
CA VAL A 339 -21.41 10.03 -10.43
C VAL A 339 -19.90 10.22 -10.28
N GLU A 340 -19.44 10.33 -9.04
CA GLU A 340 -18.04 10.14 -8.66
C GLU A 340 -17.85 8.73 -8.07
N LYS A 341 -16.97 7.95 -8.68
CA LYS A 341 -16.61 6.59 -8.24
C LYS A 341 -15.22 6.23 -8.75
N ASN A 342 -14.67 5.12 -8.27
CA ASN A 342 -13.42 4.53 -8.80
C ASN A 342 -12.14 5.37 -8.64
N TRP A 343 -12.15 6.43 -7.81
CA TRP A 343 -10.93 7.16 -7.49
C TRP A 343 -9.96 6.24 -6.75
N VAL A 344 -8.70 6.23 -7.18
CA VAL A 344 -7.70 5.31 -6.62
C VAL A 344 -6.83 6.04 -5.59
N PRO A 345 -7.04 5.79 -4.28
CA PRO A 345 -6.35 6.51 -3.23
C PRO A 345 -4.90 6.03 -3.06
N PHE A 346 -4.03 6.95 -2.65
CA PHE A 346 -2.68 6.66 -2.23
C PHE A 346 -2.13 7.78 -1.35
N PHE A 347 -1.24 7.43 -0.43
CA PHE A 347 -0.46 8.41 0.31
C PHE A 347 0.84 8.71 -0.43
N ASP A 348 1.19 10.00 -0.48
CA ASP A 348 2.55 10.45 -0.74
C ASP A 348 3.21 10.65 0.64
N SER A 349 4.33 9.96 0.88
CA SER A 349 5.10 10.05 2.13
C SER A 349 5.38 11.48 2.59
N LYS A 350 5.51 12.44 1.66
CA LYS A 350 5.75 13.87 1.94
C LYS A 350 4.53 14.60 2.51
N ASP A 351 3.32 14.14 2.15
CA ASP A 351 2.07 14.88 2.39
C ASP A 351 1.07 14.12 3.28
N GLN A 352 1.35 12.85 3.62
CA GLN A 352 0.44 11.95 4.36
C GLN A 352 -0.09 12.51 5.69
N GLN A 353 0.60 13.49 6.28
CA GLN A 353 0.17 14.18 7.50
C GLN A 353 -1.16 14.94 7.30
N SER A 354 -1.35 15.54 6.12
CA SER A 354 -2.45 16.48 5.87
C SER A 354 -3.27 16.15 4.63
N HIS A 355 -2.76 15.33 3.71
CA HIS A 355 -3.45 15.05 2.45
C HIS A 355 -3.48 13.57 2.10
N LEU A 356 -4.52 13.18 1.37
CA LEU A 356 -4.65 11.93 0.65
C LEU A 356 -4.75 12.24 -0.84
N SER A 357 -3.98 11.53 -1.66
CA SER A 357 -3.97 11.71 -3.11
C SER A 357 -4.80 10.64 -3.79
N PHE A 358 -5.29 10.94 -4.98
CA PHE A 358 -6.10 10.05 -5.79
C PHE A 358 -5.69 10.11 -7.25
N VAL A 359 -5.53 8.95 -7.88
CA VAL A 359 -5.62 8.88 -9.33
C VAL A 359 -7.10 9.02 -9.70
N TYR A 360 -7.44 10.16 -10.29
CA TYR A 360 -8.80 10.51 -10.71
C TYR A 360 -9.09 10.02 -12.12
N ASN A 361 -8.09 10.08 -13.00
CA ASN A 361 -8.13 9.54 -14.34
C ASN A 361 -6.75 9.00 -14.72
N LEU A 362 -6.69 7.95 -15.55
CA LEU A 362 -5.43 7.38 -16.02
C LEU A 362 -5.02 7.90 -17.39
N ASP A 363 -6.00 8.28 -18.23
CA ASP A 363 -5.76 8.74 -19.59
C ASP A 363 -6.69 9.91 -19.96
N PRO A 364 -6.21 11.16 -19.95
CA PRO A 364 -4.89 11.57 -19.43
C PRO A 364 -4.79 11.36 -17.91
N LEU A 365 -3.56 11.19 -17.41
CA LEU A 365 -3.30 11.03 -15.97
C LEU A 365 -3.69 12.31 -15.20
N GLU A 366 -4.77 12.21 -14.42
CA GLU A 366 -5.19 13.26 -13.49
C GLU A 366 -5.02 12.79 -12.05
N ILE A 367 -4.28 13.56 -11.25
CA ILE A 367 -4.13 13.32 -9.83
C ILE A 367 -4.82 14.44 -9.05
N LEU A 368 -5.64 14.05 -8.08
CA LEU A 368 -6.22 14.92 -7.07
C LEU A 368 -5.41 14.80 -5.78
N LYS A 369 -5.16 15.93 -5.12
CA LYS A 369 -4.65 15.99 -3.76
C LYS A 369 -5.72 16.60 -2.87
N CYS A 370 -6.22 15.83 -1.92
CA CYS A 370 -7.35 16.20 -1.06
C CYS A 370 -6.90 16.38 0.38
N SER A 371 -7.34 17.47 1.01
CA SER A 371 -7.07 17.75 2.41
C SER A 371 -7.87 16.80 3.31
N LEU A 372 -7.18 16.22 4.29
CA LEU A 372 -7.78 15.39 5.32
C LEU A 372 -8.44 16.21 6.43
N ALA A 373 -8.38 17.54 6.39
CA ALA A 373 -9.07 18.39 7.37
C ALA A 373 -10.51 18.71 6.94
N ASP A 374 -10.72 18.96 5.64
CA ASP A 374 -11.96 19.56 5.12
C ASP A 374 -12.47 18.90 3.82
N GLY A 375 -11.76 17.92 3.26
CA GLY A 375 -12.15 17.24 2.02
C GLY A 375 -11.94 18.04 0.74
N ASN A 376 -11.32 19.23 0.80
CA ASN A 376 -11.08 20.03 -0.39
C ASN A 376 -9.95 19.45 -1.24
N CYS A 377 -10.20 19.27 -2.54
CA CYS A 377 -9.28 18.65 -3.49
C CYS A 377 -8.78 19.65 -4.54
N ILE A 378 -7.49 19.57 -4.88
CA ILE A 378 -6.86 20.28 -6.00
C ILE A 378 -6.30 19.30 -7.03
N ARG A 379 -6.30 19.68 -8.31
CA ARG A 379 -5.59 18.95 -9.35
C ARG A 379 -4.11 19.32 -9.31
N VAL A 380 -3.23 18.34 -9.16
CA VAL A 380 -1.77 18.58 -9.08
C VAL A 380 -1.07 18.43 -10.43
N ASN A 381 -1.64 17.67 -11.37
CA ASN A 381 -1.06 17.42 -12.69
C ASN A 381 -1.78 18.23 -13.78
N LYS A 382 -2.05 19.52 -13.57
CA LYS A 382 -2.47 20.36 -14.71
C LYS A 382 -1.27 20.48 -15.63
N LEU A 383 -1.24 19.66 -16.69
CA LEU A 383 -0.48 19.98 -17.89
C LEU A 383 -0.84 21.43 -18.23
N ASP A 384 0.15 22.31 -18.22
CA ASP A 384 -0.03 23.72 -18.54
C ASP A 384 -0.84 23.81 -19.83
N SER A 385 -2.03 24.37 -19.71
CA SER A 385 -3.02 24.43 -20.79
C SER A 385 -2.60 25.35 -21.96
N GLY A 386 -1.30 25.72 -22.04
CA GLY A 386 -0.69 26.52 -23.09
C GLY A 386 0.35 25.80 -23.94
N SER A 387 0.80 24.59 -23.58
CA SER A 387 1.88 23.89 -24.30
C SER A 387 1.67 22.39 -24.27
N GLN A 388 0.68 21.92 -25.04
CA GLN A 388 0.50 20.54 -25.57
C GLN A 388 -0.95 20.21 -25.96
N LYS A 389 -1.87 21.19 -26.06
CA LYS A 389 -3.14 21.01 -26.79
C LYS A 389 -2.97 20.82 -28.32
N ALA A 390 -1.74 20.83 -28.84
CA ALA A 390 -1.43 20.82 -30.27
C ALA A 390 -0.71 19.55 -30.78
N ALA A 391 -0.48 18.55 -29.94
CA ALA A 391 -0.01 17.23 -30.37
C ALA A 391 -0.57 16.24 -29.35
N VAL A 392 -1.67 15.53 -29.57
CA VAL A 392 -1.97 14.67 -30.70
C VAL A 392 -3.49 14.52 -30.74
N LYS A 393 -4.17 15.31 -31.60
CA LYS A 393 -5.46 14.89 -32.16
C LYS A 393 -5.14 14.03 -33.38
N THR A 394 -4.54 12.86 -33.20
CA THR A 394 -4.60 11.85 -34.26
C THR A 394 -5.91 11.10 -34.10
N GLU A 395 -6.48 10.74 -35.24
CA GLU A 395 -7.73 10.02 -35.47
C GLU A 395 -7.73 8.58 -34.91
N ILE A 396 -7.05 8.33 -33.77
CA ILE A 396 -6.94 7.03 -33.10
C ILE A 396 -8.07 6.81 -32.08
N GLU A 397 -8.86 7.85 -31.78
CA GLU A 397 -9.96 7.76 -30.79
C GLU A 397 -11.13 6.82 -31.20
N GLU A 398 -11.18 6.28 -32.42
CA GLU A 398 -12.27 5.38 -32.83
C GLU A 398 -11.95 3.88 -32.83
N LYS A 399 -10.72 3.42 -32.55
CA LYS A 399 -10.38 1.98 -32.71
C LYS A 399 -9.50 1.31 -31.66
N SER A 400 -9.21 1.92 -30.50
CA SER A 400 -8.62 1.12 -29.41
C SER A 400 -9.70 0.30 -28.71
N LYS A 401 -9.84 -0.98 -29.10
CA LYS A 401 -10.65 -2.01 -28.42
C LYS A 401 -10.16 -2.38 -27.00
N ILE A 402 -9.28 -1.58 -26.41
CA ILE A 402 -8.86 -1.75 -25.02
C ILE A 402 -9.84 -0.94 -24.19
N GLY A 403 -10.67 -1.61 -23.39
CA GLY A 403 -11.58 -0.94 -22.47
C GLY A 403 -10.81 0.05 -21.60
N ALA A 404 -11.32 1.28 -21.47
CA ALA A 404 -10.70 2.29 -20.62
C ALA A 404 -10.47 1.70 -19.22
N MET A 405 -9.25 1.79 -18.68
CA MET A 405 -8.96 1.29 -17.33
C MET A 405 -9.86 1.99 -16.32
N ARG A 406 -10.73 1.24 -15.63
CA ARG A 406 -11.77 1.81 -14.74
C ARG A 406 -11.43 1.55 -13.28
N GLY A 407 -10.57 2.40 -12.73
CA GLY A 407 -10.21 2.36 -11.31
C GLY A 407 -9.32 1.17 -10.94
N GLY A 408 -9.00 1.10 -9.65
CA GLY A 408 -8.07 0.11 -9.12
C GLY A 408 -8.12 -0.01 -7.60
N THR A 409 -7.29 -0.91 -7.09
CA THR A 409 -6.93 -0.99 -5.67
C THR A 409 -6.15 0.24 -5.26
N ASN A 410 -6.01 0.48 -3.95
CA ASN A 410 -5.10 1.50 -3.42
C ASN A 410 -3.71 1.39 -4.07
N LEU A 411 -3.03 2.52 -4.25
CA LEU A 411 -1.61 2.48 -4.57
C LEU A 411 -0.77 2.53 -3.29
N ILE A 412 0.24 1.68 -3.24
CA ILE A 412 1.19 1.58 -2.14
C ILE A 412 2.53 2.13 -2.62
N GLU A 413 3.10 3.09 -1.89
CA GLU A 413 4.43 3.63 -2.19
C GLU A 413 5.48 2.51 -2.00
N ILE A 414 6.36 2.35 -2.99
CA ILE A 414 7.48 1.42 -2.91
C ILE A 414 8.64 2.17 -2.26
N ASP A 415 9.09 1.67 -1.10
CA ASP A 415 10.27 2.22 -0.44
C ASP A 415 11.49 2.14 -1.36
N LYS A 416 12.27 3.21 -1.40
CA LYS A 416 13.50 3.29 -2.20
C LYS A 416 14.52 2.24 -1.77
N GLU A 417 14.51 1.83 -0.50
CA GLU A 417 15.38 0.76 0.00
C GLU A 417 15.07 -0.60 -0.63
N ASN A 418 13.84 -0.80 -1.12
CA ASN A 418 13.40 -2.02 -1.80
C ASN A 418 13.63 -1.98 -3.32
N LEU A 419 14.12 -0.86 -3.87
CA LEU A 419 14.46 -0.79 -5.29
C LEU A 419 15.80 -1.49 -5.53
N PRO A 420 15.94 -2.26 -6.63
CA PRO A 420 17.21 -2.92 -6.94
C PRO A 420 18.37 -1.92 -7.09
N THR A 421 19.54 -2.24 -6.55
CA THR A 421 20.72 -1.35 -6.52
C THR A 421 21.34 -1.08 -7.90
N ASN A 422 21.01 -1.90 -8.91
CA ASN A 422 21.44 -1.76 -10.31
C ASN A 422 20.52 -0.85 -11.15
N VAL A 423 19.61 -0.11 -10.49
CA VAL A 423 18.66 0.78 -11.15
C VAL A 423 19.29 2.17 -11.34
N ASN A 424 19.12 2.77 -12.53
CA ASN A 424 19.68 4.06 -12.93
C ASN A 424 19.44 5.19 -11.89
N ILE A 425 20.40 6.10 -11.69
CA ILE A 425 20.34 7.22 -10.73
C ILE A 425 19.08 8.08 -10.91
N GLU A 426 18.60 8.27 -12.15
CA GLU A 426 17.36 9.01 -12.40
C GLU A 426 16.12 8.34 -11.80
N LEU A 427 16.12 7.01 -11.71
CA LEU A 427 15.03 6.23 -11.13
C LEU A 427 15.07 6.33 -9.60
N VAL A 428 16.25 6.39 -8.99
CA VAL A 428 16.42 6.65 -7.54
C VAL A 428 15.84 8.02 -7.12
N GLN A 429 15.77 8.98 -8.04
CA GLN A 429 15.17 10.30 -7.78
C GLN A 429 13.65 10.30 -7.86
N LYS A 430 13.02 9.32 -8.52
CA LYS A 430 11.56 9.21 -8.64
C LYS A 430 10.94 8.53 -7.42
N GLN A 431 9.63 8.69 -7.27
CA GLN A 431 8.79 7.92 -6.34
C GLN A 431 7.98 6.93 -7.15
N TYR A 432 7.78 5.74 -6.58
CA TYR A 432 7.06 4.65 -7.24
C TYR A 432 5.89 4.24 -6.37
N TRP A 433 4.79 3.94 -7.04
CA TRP A 433 3.63 3.33 -6.40
C TRP A 433 3.23 2.09 -7.18
N ILE A 434 2.75 1.07 -6.48
CA ILE A 434 2.20 -0.15 -7.07
C ILE A 434 0.74 -0.28 -6.70
N GLY A 435 -0.08 -0.71 -7.66
CA GLY A 435 -1.48 -1.04 -7.45
C GLY A 435 -2.01 -1.90 -8.58
N LEU A 436 -3.17 -2.49 -8.37
CA LEU A 436 -3.84 -3.35 -9.34
C LEU A 436 -5.03 -2.60 -9.91
N PHE A 437 -5.08 -2.49 -11.23
CA PHE A 437 -6.18 -1.83 -11.94
C PHE A 437 -7.06 -2.87 -12.62
N PHE A 438 -8.35 -2.57 -12.70
CA PHE A 438 -9.30 -3.44 -13.37
C PHE A 438 -9.68 -2.82 -14.71
N SER A 439 -9.55 -3.61 -15.77
CA SER A 439 -10.13 -3.29 -17.08
C SER A 439 -11.49 -3.97 -17.19
N SER A 440 -12.51 -3.21 -17.55
CA SER A 440 -13.76 -3.79 -18.04
C SER A 440 -13.59 -4.03 -19.54
N PHE A 441 -13.45 -5.29 -19.93
CA PHE A 441 -13.51 -5.72 -21.33
C PHE A 441 -14.95 -5.71 -21.85
#